data_AF-A0A7V6H5N3-F1
#
_entry.id   AF-A0A7V6H5N3-F1
#
_cell.length_a   1.000
_cell.length_b   1.000
_cell.length_c   1.000
_cell.angle_alpha   90.00
_cell.angle_beta   90.00
_cell.angle_gamma   90.00
#
_symmetry.space_group_name_H-M   'P 1'
#
loop_
_entity.id
_entity.type
_entity.pdbx_description
1 polymer ?
#
loop_
_entity_poly.entity_id
_entity_poly.type
_entity_poly.pdbx_seq_one_letter_code
_entity_poly.pdbx_strand_id
1 'polypeptide(L)'
;MKQFKCPVCGEISSSLSRVCPYCGSFLGEDKRSSDTGDSGIMQLERETERNTVKAPKARSKKKRARKQSYYYRKHVVNWAWVFAGLLILLFITLVAGYAYLKLTPKGQVILARAGKDASADAYWTIGEEYLNTGAIPKAIEACEKAFEMEPENPKIFEHSFLLAEVYETAGMEDEAMEVYAYIYTNLKGEGETIKAMLSSAYRSHIRILSSQGFEAQAADLMQQAYEHTGDTHFYKERSQLVPSAPTTNLSGGPYLFNQKLEFYSDGGYDIYYATADEVLPEEGTLYTEPILLTEGVYKFRAICVSKDLISNEMQVKYNITLPRPTAPKSNRQPGEYNKPFKVMLRNIGDDPDVRMYYTVDGSRPTTNSPEFTDEGILIPAGRIRLRAIAINKYGKESNELQIEYKVKGKTEKYFSGDDKVASMAIMEYDYQKFVERFGSPINEVKGEDSLVKGTATLLTYPWGEARFTQREVGNVLYYLDTVDSSMTGPRNTAIGQSLSEITSKFRDKAQPAGPFGDRGLYYDQSVGYGAYTASPDDPSDGVLEYFYQDYNALHTGSVLLVYHIKEGKAERITYSFTDFMQPNVR
;
A
#
# COMPACT_ATOMS: atom_id res chain seq x y z
N MET A 1 -27.22 -24.78 44.95
CA MET A 1 -26.62 -25.82 44.10
C MET A 1 -26.30 -27.02 45.00
N LYS A 2 -26.81 -28.22 44.70
CA LYS A 2 -26.47 -29.43 45.48
C LYS A 2 -25.01 -29.79 45.23
N GLN A 3 -24.23 -29.92 46.29
CA GLN A 3 -22.83 -30.38 46.22
C GLN A 3 -22.81 -31.91 46.38
N PHE A 4 -22.03 -32.60 45.54
CA PHE A 4 -21.88 -34.05 45.57
C PHE A 4 -20.43 -34.41 45.89
N LYS A 5 -20.23 -35.27 46.89
CA LYS A 5 -18.91 -35.82 47.24
C LYS A 5 -18.68 -37.12 46.46
N CYS A 6 -17.57 -37.21 45.74
CA CYS A 6 -17.23 -38.42 45.00
C CYS A 6 -16.84 -39.57 45.97
N PRO A 7 -17.41 -40.78 45.82
CA PRO A 7 -17.08 -41.92 46.68
C PRO A 7 -15.70 -42.53 46.38
N VAL A 8 -15.08 -42.19 45.23
CA VAL A 8 -13.78 -42.76 44.81
C VAL A 8 -12.61 -41.85 45.19
N CYS A 9 -12.67 -40.56 44.88
CA CYS A 9 -11.57 -39.61 45.17
C CYS A 9 -11.83 -38.67 46.35
N GLY A 10 -13.05 -38.62 46.90
CA GLY A 10 -13.37 -37.83 48.09
C GLY A 10 -13.58 -36.33 47.86
N GLU A 11 -13.33 -35.81 46.66
CA GLU A 11 -13.49 -34.39 46.34
C GLU A 11 -14.97 -33.96 46.21
N ILE A 12 -15.25 -32.72 46.60
CA ILE A 12 -16.60 -32.12 46.60
C ILE A 12 -16.76 -31.27 45.35
N SER A 13 -17.73 -31.60 44.50
CA SER A 13 -18.00 -30.87 43.26
C SER A 13 -19.44 -30.34 43.22
N SER A 14 -19.62 -29.19 42.57
CA SER A 14 -20.91 -28.51 42.39
C SER A 14 -21.52 -28.72 40.99
N SER A 15 -21.00 -29.66 40.21
CA SER A 15 -21.37 -29.84 38.81
C SER A 15 -22.65 -30.66 38.62
N LEU A 16 -23.47 -30.26 37.64
CA LEU A 16 -24.68 -30.99 37.19
C LEU A 16 -24.37 -32.29 36.41
N SER A 17 -23.09 -32.55 36.10
CA SER A 17 -22.65 -33.74 35.37
C SER A 17 -22.64 -34.97 36.28
N ARG A 18 -23.26 -36.07 35.82
CA ARG A 18 -23.27 -37.37 36.51
C ARG A 18 -21.92 -38.10 36.44
N VAL A 19 -20.81 -37.38 36.35
CA VAL A 19 -19.45 -37.92 36.31
C VAL A 19 -18.55 -36.97 37.10
N CYS A 20 -17.72 -37.52 37.98
CA CYS A 20 -16.77 -36.74 38.76
C CYS A 20 -15.70 -36.15 37.82
N PRO A 21 -15.52 -34.81 37.80
CA PRO A 21 -14.55 -34.16 36.90
C PRO A 21 -13.09 -34.46 37.25
N TYR A 22 -12.79 -34.92 38.47
CA TYR A 22 -11.42 -35.16 38.92
C TYR A 22 -10.91 -36.58 38.63
N CYS A 23 -11.79 -37.58 38.66
CA CYS A 23 -11.38 -38.98 38.48
C CYS A 23 -12.21 -39.75 37.43
N GLY A 24 -13.21 -39.11 36.80
CA GLY A 24 -13.99 -39.70 35.71
C GLY A 24 -15.03 -40.75 36.14
N SER A 25 -15.23 -40.99 37.44
CA SER A 25 -16.21 -41.98 37.92
C SER A 25 -17.64 -41.42 37.92
N PHE A 26 -18.61 -42.23 37.46
CA PHE A 26 -20.03 -41.86 37.32
C PHE A 26 -20.74 -41.66 38.68
N LEU A 27 -21.54 -40.60 38.78
CA LEU A 27 -22.30 -40.12 39.94
C LEU A 27 -23.80 -40.16 39.57
N GLY A 28 -24.44 -41.32 39.67
CA GLY A 28 -25.87 -41.47 39.36
C GLY A 28 -26.57 -42.51 40.23
N GLU A 29 -27.73 -42.13 40.78
CA GLU A 29 -28.69 -42.97 41.53
C GLU A 29 -29.66 -43.67 40.59
N ASP A 30 -29.99 -44.94 40.83
CA ASP A 30 -31.15 -45.60 40.22
C ASP A 30 -32.04 -46.32 41.27
N LYS A 31 -33.33 -45.99 41.23
CA LYS A 31 -34.45 -46.76 41.79
C LYS A 31 -35.43 -47.14 40.66
N ARG A 32 -35.48 -48.45 40.36
CA ARG A 32 -36.60 -49.33 39.93
C ARG A 32 -37.77 -48.79 39.08
N SER A 33 -38.00 -49.43 37.92
CA SER A 33 -39.29 -50.08 37.58
C SER A 33 -39.11 -51.19 36.52
N SER A 34 -39.96 -52.20 36.62
CA SER A 34 -40.00 -53.54 36.02
C SER A 34 -40.39 -53.62 34.52
N ASP A 35 -39.88 -54.63 33.80
CA ASP A 35 -40.73 -55.72 33.26
C ASP A 35 -39.95 -56.99 32.80
N THR A 36 -40.46 -58.16 33.22
CA THR A 36 -40.30 -59.56 32.75
C THR A 36 -38.94 -60.06 32.19
N GLY A 37 -38.16 -60.91 32.88
CA GLY A 37 -38.32 -62.38 33.04
C GLY A 37 -37.26 -63.07 32.14
N ASP A 38 -36.35 -63.98 32.56
CA ASP A 38 -36.42 -65.08 33.51
C ASP A 38 -35.00 -65.67 33.76
N SER A 39 -34.87 -66.44 34.85
CA SER A 39 -33.81 -67.39 35.24
C SER A 39 -32.50 -66.85 35.87
N GLY A 40 -32.50 -66.77 37.19
CA GLY A 40 -31.38 -66.39 38.04
C GLY A 40 -30.64 -67.55 38.70
N ILE A 41 -29.39 -67.29 39.08
CA ILE A 41 -28.70 -67.96 40.18
C ILE A 41 -28.20 -66.87 41.12
N MET A 42 -28.88 -66.75 42.28
CA MET A 42 -28.46 -65.96 43.43
C MET A 42 -27.46 -66.76 44.26
N GLN A 43 -26.31 -66.17 44.55
CA GLN A 43 -25.58 -66.42 45.79
C GLN A 43 -25.95 -65.30 46.76
N LEU A 44 -26.40 -65.67 47.96
CA LEU A 44 -26.69 -64.73 49.05
C LEU A 44 -25.87 -65.17 50.26
N GLU A 45 -24.95 -64.30 50.66
CA GLU A 45 -24.30 -64.36 51.97
C GLU A 45 -25.31 -63.97 53.05
N ARG A 46 -25.24 -64.62 54.22
CA ARG A 46 -24.68 -64.02 55.45
C ARG A 46 -24.99 -64.85 56.69
N GLU A 47 -24.03 -64.80 57.62
CA GLU A 47 -24.19 -64.73 59.08
C GLU A 47 -25.09 -65.80 59.74
N THR A 48 -24.76 -66.49 60.82
CA THR A 48 -24.01 -66.09 62.01
C THR A 48 -23.86 -67.36 62.87
N GLU A 49 -22.80 -67.39 63.67
CA GLU A 49 -22.72 -67.92 65.04
C GLU A 49 -23.03 -69.40 65.40
N ARG A 50 -22.15 -69.86 66.29
CA ARG A 50 -22.09 -71.17 66.93
C ARG A 50 -23.25 -71.34 67.91
N ASN A 51 -23.84 -72.53 67.97
CA ASN A 51 -24.12 -73.16 69.27
C ASN A 51 -24.16 -74.70 69.23
N THR A 52 -23.55 -75.22 70.28
CA THR A 52 -23.26 -76.55 70.79
C THR A 52 -24.36 -77.65 70.82
N VAL A 53 -23.86 -78.92 70.84
CA VAL A 53 -24.30 -80.11 71.63
C VAL A 53 -24.82 -81.36 70.87
N LYS A 54 -23.94 -82.38 70.84
CA LYS A 54 -24.05 -83.86 71.03
C LYS A 54 -25.21 -84.70 70.46
N ALA A 55 -24.81 -85.62 69.57
CA ALA A 55 -24.93 -87.10 69.54
C ALA A 55 -26.31 -87.81 69.77
N PRO A 56 -26.59 -88.90 69.01
CA PRO A 56 -26.10 -90.23 69.44
C PRO A 56 -25.64 -91.17 68.31
N LYS A 57 -24.91 -92.22 68.71
CA LYS A 57 -24.43 -93.34 67.88
C LYS A 57 -25.53 -94.40 67.67
N ALA A 58 -25.57 -95.02 66.50
CA ALA A 58 -26.20 -96.32 66.30
C ALA A 58 -25.26 -97.29 65.55
N ARG A 59 -25.26 -98.54 66.03
CA ARG A 59 -24.33 -99.64 65.75
C ARG A 59 -24.74 -100.48 64.53
N SER A 60 -23.72 -101.03 63.86
CA SER A 60 -23.59 -102.44 63.43
C SER A 60 -24.46 -103.01 62.29
N LYS A 61 -23.80 -103.51 61.21
CA LYS A 61 -23.66 -104.95 60.91
C LYS A 61 -22.67 -105.23 59.74
N LYS A 62 -21.78 -106.22 59.94
CA LYS A 62 -20.87 -106.84 58.96
C LYS A 62 -21.59 -107.91 58.11
N LYS A 63 -21.16 -108.09 56.84
CA LYS A 63 -21.03 -109.31 55.98
C LYS A 63 -21.18 -108.87 54.50
N ARG A 64 -20.42 -109.28 53.48
CA ARG A 64 -19.47 -110.37 53.22
C ARG A 64 -18.58 -109.97 52.01
N ALA A 65 -17.40 -110.55 51.93
CA ALA A 65 -16.41 -110.36 50.85
C ALA A 65 -16.91 -110.85 49.47
N ARG A 66 -16.51 -110.13 48.40
CA ARG A 66 -16.50 -110.63 47.01
C ARG A 66 -15.16 -110.23 46.36
N LYS A 67 -14.54 -111.22 45.72
CA LYS A 67 -13.11 -111.30 45.35
C LYS A 67 -12.66 -110.25 44.31
N GLN A 68 -11.44 -109.76 44.48
CA GLN A 68 -10.65 -108.98 43.52
C GLN A 68 -10.36 -109.81 42.25
N SER A 69 -10.44 -109.18 41.08
CA SER A 69 -9.68 -109.54 39.89
C SER A 69 -8.76 -108.37 39.53
N TYR A 70 -7.49 -108.70 39.31
CA TYR A 70 -6.37 -107.80 39.13
C TYR A 70 -6.07 -107.66 37.63
N TYR A 71 -6.11 -106.45 37.08
CA TYR A 71 -5.44 -106.13 35.82
C TYR A 71 -4.63 -104.85 35.99
N TYR A 72 -3.31 -105.03 36.05
CA TYR A 72 -2.29 -103.98 36.04
C TYR A 72 -2.15 -103.41 34.62
N ARG A 73 -2.70 -102.22 34.36
CA ARG A 73 -2.38 -101.43 33.16
C ARG A 73 -1.08 -100.65 33.41
N LYS A 74 0.02 -101.15 32.84
CA LYS A 74 1.32 -100.46 32.81
C LYS A 74 1.18 -99.20 31.93
N HIS A 75 1.09 -98.01 32.53
CA HIS A 75 1.24 -96.76 31.77
C HIS A 75 2.71 -96.62 31.36
N VAL A 76 3.03 -97.02 30.13
CA VAL A 76 4.31 -96.70 29.49
C VAL A 76 4.17 -95.31 28.89
N VAL A 77 4.96 -94.34 29.37
CA VAL A 77 5.04 -93.02 28.75
C VAL A 77 5.60 -93.20 27.34
N ASN A 78 4.86 -92.76 26.33
CA ASN A 78 5.32 -92.82 24.96
C ASN A 78 6.33 -91.68 24.72
N TRP A 79 7.60 -91.96 24.95
CA TRP A 79 8.69 -90.97 24.88
C TRP A 79 8.74 -90.25 23.52
N ALA A 80 8.27 -90.86 22.42
CA ALA A 80 8.16 -90.18 21.13
C ALA A 80 7.18 -88.99 21.17
N TRP A 81 6.08 -89.10 21.91
CA TRP A 81 5.12 -87.99 22.10
C TRP A 81 5.63 -86.94 23.07
N VAL A 82 6.47 -87.33 24.04
CA VAL A 82 7.16 -86.37 24.91
C VAL A 82 8.20 -85.58 24.11
N PHE A 83 8.99 -86.24 23.25
CA PHE A 83 9.92 -85.56 22.34
C PHE A 83 9.20 -84.68 21.32
N ALA A 84 8.09 -85.14 20.74
CA ALA A 84 7.26 -84.32 19.86
C ALA A 84 6.70 -83.09 20.61
N GLY A 85 6.21 -83.28 21.84
CA GLY A 85 5.76 -82.18 22.70
C GLY A 85 6.87 -81.18 23.05
N LEU A 86 8.09 -81.67 23.33
CA LEU A 86 9.26 -80.82 23.58
C LEU A 86 9.72 -80.06 22.32
N LEU A 87 9.65 -80.68 21.14
CA LEU A 87 9.97 -80.00 19.87
C LEU A 87 8.91 -78.94 19.51
N ILE A 88 7.63 -79.22 19.75
CA ILE A 88 6.56 -78.24 19.59
C ILE A 88 6.76 -77.08 20.57
N LEU A 89 7.10 -77.36 21.84
CA LEU A 89 7.37 -76.34 22.84
C LEU A 89 8.60 -75.51 22.47
N LEU A 90 9.69 -76.13 22.00
CA LEU A 90 10.88 -75.45 21.48
C LEU A 90 10.52 -74.54 20.31
N PHE A 91 9.74 -75.04 19.34
CA PHE A 91 9.27 -74.26 18.21
C PHE A 91 8.42 -73.06 18.66
N ILE A 92 7.49 -73.26 19.60
CA ILE A 92 6.69 -72.18 20.18
C ILE A 92 7.59 -71.16 20.89
N THR A 93 8.62 -71.59 21.63
CA THR A 93 9.56 -70.65 22.28
C THR A 93 10.43 -69.89 21.28
N LEU A 94 10.84 -70.51 20.17
CA LEU A 94 11.59 -69.85 19.11
C LEU A 94 10.72 -68.84 18.35
N VAL A 95 9.47 -69.20 18.05
CA VAL A 95 8.50 -68.30 17.43
C VAL A 95 8.14 -67.16 18.38
N ALA A 96 7.93 -67.44 19.67
CA ALA A 96 7.67 -66.43 20.69
C ALA A 96 8.89 -65.51 20.91
N GLY A 97 10.10 -66.05 20.89
CA GLY A 97 11.34 -65.29 20.97
C GLY A 97 11.56 -64.41 19.73
N TYR A 98 11.30 -64.93 18.53
CA TYR A 98 11.35 -64.17 17.29
C TYR A 98 10.29 -63.06 17.26
N ALA A 99 9.06 -63.38 17.65
CA ALA A 99 7.97 -62.41 17.79
C ALA A 99 8.32 -61.34 18.84
N TYR A 100 8.92 -61.71 19.97
CA TYR A 100 9.40 -60.75 20.97
C TYR A 100 10.44 -59.80 20.38
N LEU A 101 11.45 -60.32 19.67
CA LEU A 101 12.50 -59.51 19.04
C LEU A 101 11.95 -58.55 17.98
N LYS A 102 10.94 -58.97 17.19
CA LYS A 102 10.41 -58.16 16.09
C LYS A 102 9.20 -57.27 16.44
N LEU A 103 8.44 -57.59 17.49
CA LEU A 103 7.19 -56.87 17.83
C LEU A 103 7.28 -56.05 19.11
N THR A 104 8.29 -56.26 19.97
CA THR A 104 8.42 -55.49 21.22
C THR A 104 9.52 -54.44 21.13
N PRO A 105 9.33 -53.24 21.71
CA PRO A 105 10.37 -52.19 21.71
C PRO A 105 11.69 -52.67 22.31
N LYS A 106 11.63 -53.41 23.43
CA LYS A 106 12.82 -53.97 24.09
C LYS A 106 13.53 -55.02 23.23
N GLY A 107 12.78 -55.83 22.49
CA GLY A 107 13.33 -56.79 21.55
C GLY A 107 14.06 -56.14 20.38
N GLN A 108 13.55 -55.03 19.88
CA GLN A 108 14.16 -54.24 18.81
C GLN A 108 15.47 -53.57 19.26
N VAL A 109 15.54 -53.05 20.49
CA VAL A 109 16.80 -52.54 21.08
C VAL A 109 17.89 -53.63 21.14
N ILE A 110 17.52 -54.87 21.47
CA ILE A 110 18.47 -56.01 21.46
C ILE A 110 18.97 -56.28 20.04
N LEU A 111 18.11 -56.18 19.02
CA LEU A 111 18.51 -56.32 17.62
C LEU A 111 19.45 -55.19 17.18
N ALA A 112 19.15 -53.95 17.55
CA ALA A 112 19.95 -52.77 17.23
C ALA A 112 21.36 -52.88 17.84
N ARG A 113 21.48 -53.27 19.12
CA ARG A 113 22.78 -53.54 19.78
C ARG A 113 23.58 -54.66 19.12
N ALA A 114 22.89 -55.64 18.54
CA ALA A 114 23.52 -56.75 17.82
C ALA A 114 23.93 -56.39 16.38
N GLY A 115 23.76 -55.12 15.97
CA GLY A 115 24.07 -54.64 14.62
C GLY A 115 23.12 -55.15 13.53
N LYS A 116 21.91 -55.56 13.92
CA LYS A 116 20.88 -56.07 12.99
C LYS A 116 19.81 -55.01 12.73
N ASP A 117 19.12 -55.13 11.59
CA ASP A 117 18.03 -54.22 11.24
C ASP A 117 16.92 -54.22 12.30
N ALA A 118 16.71 -53.04 12.87
CA ALA A 118 15.80 -52.73 13.96
C ALA A 118 15.01 -51.45 13.64
N SER A 119 14.01 -51.09 14.44
CA SER A 119 13.23 -49.86 14.23
C SER A 119 14.05 -48.59 14.54
N ALA A 120 13.67 -47.44 13.97
CA ALA A 120 14.33 -46.16 14.24
C ALA A 120 14.33 -45.81 15.74
N ASP A 121 13.21 -45.99 16.44
CA ASP A 121 13.11 -45.82 17.90
C ASP A 121 14.14 -46.64 18.69
N ALA A 122 14.48 -47.84 18.21
CA ALA A 122 15.47 -48.69 18.86
C ALA A 122 16.89 -48.14 18.66
N TYR A 123 17.17 -47.56 17.48
CA TYR A 123 18.42 -46.86 17.20
C TYR A 123 18.57 -45.57 18.02
N TRP A 124 17.49 -44.78 18.17
CA TRP A 124 17.47 -43.62 19.06
C TRP A 124 17.78 -44.00 20.52
N THR A 125 17.14 -45.06 21.02
CA THR A 125 17.37 -45.56 22.39
C THR A 125 18.82 -45.97 22.62
N ILE A 126 19.45 -46.71 21.69
CA ILE A 126 20.85 -47.10 21.85
C ILE A 126 21.81 -45.92 21.65
N GLY A 127 21.45 -44.94 20.83
CA GLY A 127 22.21 -43.70 20.66
C GLY A 127 22.33 -42.93 21.98
N GLU A 128 21.20 -42.75 22.68
CA GLU A 128 21.16 -42.15 24.02
C GLU A 128 21.97 -42.97 25.06
N GLU A 129 21.86 -44.31 25.04
CA GLU A 129 22.67 -45.17 25.92
C GLU A 129 24.17 -45.05 25.62
N TYR A 130 24.56 -44.95 24.36
CA TYR A 130 25.95 -44.77 23.96
C TYR A 130 26.49 -43.40 24.34
N LEU A 131 25.69 -42.34 24.21
CA LEU A 131 26.04 -41.02 24.71
C LEU A 131 26.30 -41.05 26.23
N ASN A 132 25.37 -41.63 26.99
CA ASN A 132 25.48 -41.75 28.45
C ASN A 132 26.67 -42.58 28.92
N THR A 133 27.14 -43.53 28.10
CA THR A 133 28.32 -44.35 28.39
C THR A 133 29.62 -43.76 27.85
N GLY A 134 29.56 -42.61 27.16
CA GLY A 134 30.71 -41.94 26.55
C GLY A 134 31.21 -42.59 25.25
N ALA A 135 30.45 -43.52 24.67
CA ALA A 135 30.76 -44.17 23.40
C ALA A 135 30.34 -43.29 22.20
N ILE A 136 30.87 -42.07 22.13
CA ILE A 136 30.41 -41.00 21.22
C ILE A 136 30.35 -41.43 19.74
N PRO A 137 31.36 -42.10 19.15
CA PRO A 137 31.28 -42.50 17.73
C PRO A 137 30.13 -43.47 17.42
N LYS A 138 29.80 -44.36 18.38
CA LYS A 138 28.68 -45.30 18.24
C LYS A 138 27.33 -44.60 18.44
N ALA A 139 27.30 -43.55 19.28
CA ALA A 139 26.13 -42.72 19.44
C ALA A 139 25.79 -41.98 18.15
N ILE A 140 26.80 -41.37 17.49
CA ILE A 140 26.64 -40.69 16.19
C ILE A 140 26.05 -41.66 15.16
N GLU A 141 26.71 -42.80 14.93
CA GLU A 141 26.27 -43.80 13.95
C GLU A 141 24.83 -44.27 14.20
N ALA A 142 24.48 -44.51 15.47
CA ALA A 142 23.14 -44.94 15.83
C ALA A 142 22.09 -43.84 15.59
N CYS A 143 22.37 -42.59 15.99
CA CYS A 143 21.46 -41.47 15.83
C CYS A 143 21.29 -41.05 14.37
N GLU A 144 22.36 -40.98 13.57
CA GLU A 144 22.29 -40.69 12.12
C GLU A 144 21.44 -41.73 11.39
N LYS A 145 21.72 -43.02 11.64
CA LYS A 145 20.93 -44.12 11.07
C LYS A 145 19.46 -44.02 11.48
N ALA A 146 19.18 -43.67 12.73
CA ALA A 146 17.81 -43.50 13.20
C ALA A 146 17.09 -42.34 12.50
N PHE A 147 17.81 -41.24 12.26
CA PHE A 147 17.31 -40.05 11.58
C PHE A 147 16.98 -40.31 10.11
N GLU A 148 17.84 -41.04 9.39
CA GLU A 148 17.61 -41.43 7.99
C GLU A 148 16.38 -42.33 7.80
N MET A 149 16.06 -43.16 8.78
CA MET A 149 15.02 -44.19 8.67
C MET A 149 13.60 -43.64 8.76
N GLU A 150 13.34 -42.59 9.54
CA GLU A 150 11.99 -42.07 9.79
C GLU A 150 11.93 -40.54 9.90
N PRO A 151 12.14 -39.79 8.80
CA PRO A 151 12.08 -38.33 8.82
C PRO A 151 10.67 -37.77 9.14
N GLU A 152 9.61 -38.57 8.97
CA GLU A 152 8.22 -38.18 9.24
C GLU A 152 7.72 -38.54 10.66
N ASN A 153 8.59 -39.06 11.53
CA ASN A 153 8.20 -39.45 12.89
C ASN A 153 7.73 -38.22 13.70
N PRO A 154 6.58 -38.26 14.40
CA PRO A 154 6.12 -37.14 15.23
C PRO A 154 7.12 -36.67 16.30
N LYS A 155 8.04 -37.55 16.73
CA LYS A 155 9.09 -37.26 17.71
C LYS A 155 10.44 -36.87 17.08
N ILE A 156 10.52 -36.73 15.77
CA ILE A 156 11.78 -36.48 15.07
C ILE A 156 12.52 -35.25 15.61
N PHE A 157 11.80 -34.21 16.02
CA PHE A 157 12.39 -32.99 16.58
C PHE A 157 12.98 -33.20 17.98
N GLU A 158 12.31 -33.98 18.85
CA GLU A 158 12.86 -34.37 20.15
C GLU A 158 14.15 -35.19 19.97
N HIS A 159 14.13 -36.13 19.03
CA HIS A 159 15.30 -36.93 18.68
C HIS A 159 16.42 -36.11 18.01
N SER A 160 16.08 -35.04 17.28
CA SER A 160 17.06 -34.13 16.67
C SER A 160 17.87 -33.38 17.74
N PHE A 161 17.26 -33.03 18.88
CA PHE A 161 18.01 -32.46 20.01
C PHE A 161 19.07 -33.43 20.55
N LEU A 162 18.72 -34.72 20.66
CA LEU A 162 19.67 -35.75 21.07
C LEU A 162 20.81 -35.88 20.06
N LEU A 163 20.53 -35.88 18.76
CA LEU A 163 21.57 -35.93 17.72
C LEU A 163 22.50 -34.71 17.80
N ALA A 164 21.95 -33.51 17.98
CA ALA A 164 22.75 -32.30 18.14
C ALA A 164 23.64 -32.36 19.41
N GLU A 165 23.10 -32.85 20.53
CA GLU A 165 23.87 -33.04 21.78
C GLU A 165 25.03 -34.04 21.60
N VAL A 166 24.81 -35.11 20.84
CA VAL A 166 25.86 -36.07 20.49
C VAL A 166 26.96 -35.39 19.66
N TYR A 167 26.61 -34.58 18.66
CA TYR A 167 27.59 -33.84 17.86
C TYR A 167 28.35 -32.79 18.69
N GLU A 168 27.67 -32.04 19.55
CA GLU A 168 28.33 -31.11 20.47
C GLU A 168 29.33 -31.82 21.39
N THR A 169 28.96 -32.98 21.92
CA THR A 169 29.83 -33.79 22.77
C THR A 169 31.05 -34.32 22.00
N ALA A 170 30.92 -34.52 20.69
CA ALA A 170 32.00 -34.90 19.79
C ALA A 170 32.91 -33.72 19.38
N GLY A 171 32.52 -32.47 19.69
CA GLY A 171 33.18 -31.26 19.18
C GLY A 171 32.87 -30.96 17.70
N MET A 172 31.81 -31.58 17.17
CA MET A 172 31.32 -31.42 15.79
C MET A 172 30.28 -30.29 15.77
N GLU A 173 30.75 -29.07 15.96
CA GLU A 173 29.89 -27.88 16.16
C GLU A 173 29.14 -27.49 14.88
N ASP A 174 29.75 -27.65 13.70
CA ASP A 174 29.12 -27.35 12.42
C ASP A 174 27.93 -28.29 12.17
N GLU A 175 28.12 -29.59 12.40
CA GLU A 175 27.07 -30.60 12.28
C GLU A 175 25.95 -30.37 13.32
N ALA A 176 26.29 -29.96 14.55
CA ALA A 176 25.30 -29.60 15.56
C ALA A 176 24.45 -28.38 15.12
N MET A 177 25.07 -27.35 14.53
CA MET A 177 24.36 -26.18 14.01
C MET A 177 23.41 -26.55 12.86
N GLU A 178 23.81 -27.46 11.97
CA GLU A 178 22.94 -27.97 10.91
C GLU A 178 21.70 -28.68 11.48
N VAL A 179 21.86 -29.48 12.54
CA VAL A 179 20.73 -30.15 13.19
C VAL A 179 19.80 -29.16 13.88
N TYR A 180 20.33 -28.13 14.56
CA TYR A 180 19.48 -27.07 15.12
C TYR A 180 18.74 -26.29 14.02
N ALA A 181 19.41 -26.03 12.89
CA ALA A 181 18.78 -25.41 11.73
C ALA A 181 17.65 -26.25 11.15
N TYR A 182 17.87 -27.56 11.03
CA TYR A 182 16.83 -28.50 10.62
C TYR A 182 15.58 -28.38 11.51
N ILE A 183 15.74 -28.23 12.83
CA ILE A 183 14.61 -28.11 13.76
C ILE A 183 13.79 -26.85 13.44
N TYR A 184 14.39 -25.66 13.45
CA TYR A 184 13.60 -24.43 13.27
C TYR A 184 13.16 -24.15 11.83
N THR A 185 13.74 -24.83 10.83
CA THR A 185 13.26 -24.77 9.44
C THR A 185 12.05 -25.70 9.20
N ASN A 186 12.02 -26.87 9.84
CA ASN A 186 11.01 -27.90 9.55
C ASN A 186 9.90 -28.01 10.60
N LEU A 187 10.14 -27.57 11.84
CA LEU A 187 9.14 -27.57 12.90
C LEU A 187 8.14 -26.43 12.68
N LYS A 188 6.96 -26.78 12.14
CA LYS A 188 5.85 -25.85 11.91
C LYS A 188 4.70 -26.12 12.86
N GLY A 189 4.12 -25.06 13.41
CA GLY A 189 2.90 -25.14 14.19
C GLY A 189 2.78 -24.03 15.21
N GLU A 190 1.62 -23.94 15.83
CA GLU A 190 1.31 -22.96 16.87
C GLU A 190 1.09 -23.70 18.19
N GLY A 191 1.77 -23.26 19.25
CA GLY A 191 1.64 -23.85 20.57
C GLY A 191 2.84 -23.58 21.48
N GLU A 192 2.62 -23.57 22.79
CA GLU A 192 3.65 -23.25 23.78
C GLU A 192 4.82 -24.25 23.74
N THR A 193 4.52 -25.53 23.54
CA THR A 193 5.52 -26.61 23.44
C THR A 193 6.39 -26.47 22.20
N ILE A 194 5.79 -26.12 21.06
CA ILE A 194 6.50 -25.87 19.80
C ILE A 194 7.41 -24.65 19.95
N LYS A 195 6.90 -23.56 20.51
CA LYS A 195 7.69 -22.35 20.77
C LYS A 195 8.86 -22.61 21.73
N ALA A 196 8.66 -23.42 22.76
CA ALA A 196 9.74 -23.81 23.68
C ALA A 196 10.83 -24.65 23.00
N MET A 197 10.45 -25.59 22.14
CA MET A 197 11.40 -26.36 21.32
C MET A 197 12.16 -25.45 20.37
N LEU A 198 11.47 -24.59 19.60
CA LEU A 198 12.12 -23.62 18.72
C LEU A 198 13.09 -22.70 19.49
N SER A 199 12.66 -22.17 20.63
CA SER A 199 13.51 -21.32 21.48
C SER A 199 14.75 -22.07 21.97
N SER A 200 14.64 -23.35 22.29
CA SER A 200 15.77 -24.17 22.73
C SER A 200 16.76 -24.41 21.59
N ALA A 201 16.29 -24.72 20.39
CA ALA A 201 17.13 -24.90 19.20
C ALA A 201 17.86 -23.60 18.84
N TYR A 202 17.15 -22.47 18.82
CA TYR A 202 17.76 -21.16 18.58
C TYR A 202 18.82 -20.81 19.62
N ARG A 203 18.54 -21.00 20.92
CA ARG A 203 19.51 -20.73 21.99
C ARG A 203 20.79 -21.56 21.85
N SER A 204 20.67 -22.85 21.54
CA SER A 204 21.85 -23.70 21.36
C SER A 204 22.69 -23.27 20.16
N HIS A 205 22.06 -22.99 19.01
CA HIS A 205 22.76 -22.52 17.82
C HIS A 205 23.42 -21.14 18.06
N ILE A 206 22.68 -20.17 18.62
CA ILE A 206 23.21 -18.85 18.98
C ILE A 206 24.41 -18.97 19.92
N ARG A 207 24.35 -19.84 20.92
CA ARG A 207 25.46 -20.07 21.85
C ARG A 207 26.72 -20.57 21.14
N ILE A 208 26.58 -21.51 20.19
CA ILE A 208 27.72 -22.01 19.41
C ILE A 208 28.32 -20.86 18.59
N LEU A 209 27.49 -20.10 17.87
CA LEU A 209 27.94 -18.93 17.07
C LEU A 209 28.68 -17.89 17.92
N SER A 210 28.12 -17.52 19.08
CA SER A 210 28.76 -16.57 19.99
C SER A 210 30.08 -17.12 20.56
N SER A 211 30.18 -18.42 20.84
CA SER A 211 31.44 -19.04 21.30
C SER A 211 32.55 -19.03 20.25
N GLN A 212 32.18 -19.10 18.98
CA GLN A 212 33.09 -19.02 17.83
C GLN A 212 33.39 -17.56 17.41
N GLY A 213 32.71 -16.57 17.99
CA GLY A 213 32.90 -15.15 17.70
C GLY A 213 32.09 -14.63 16.49
N PHE A 214 31.13 -15.40 15.98
CA PHE A 214 30.26 -15.02 14.87
C PHE A 214 29.06 -14.16 15.33
N GLU A 215 29.35 -13.03 15.98
CA GLU A 215 28.34 -12.19 16.64
C GLU A 215 27.30 -11.60 15.67
N ALA A 216 27.69 -11.29 14.43
CA ALA A 216 26.75 -10.80 13.41
C ALA A 216 25.70 -11.86 13.05
N GLN A 217 26.15 -13.08 12.78
CA GLN A 217 25.25 -14.21 12.49
C GLN A 217 24.38 -14.55 13.70
N ALA A 218 24.95 -14.49 14.91
CA ALA A 218 24.20 -14.67 16.15
C ALA A 218 23.10 -13.60 16.31
N ALA A 219 23.40 -12.34 16.04
CA ALA A 219 22.43 -11.24 16.11
C ALA A 219 21.28 -11.40 15.10
N ASP A 220 21.56 -11.86 13.88
CA ASP A 220 20.54 -12.14 12.86
C ASP A 220 19.67 -13.33 13.27
N LEU A 221 20.29 -14.36 13.83
CA LEU A 221 19.58 -15.55 14.32
C LEU A 221 18.70 -15.21 15.53
N MET A 222 19.13 -14.31 16.42
CA MET A 222 18.31 -13.79 17.54
C MET A 222 17.06 -13.05 17.03
N GLN A 223 17.18 -12.29 15.94
CA GLN A 223 16.03 -11.60 15.34
C GLN A 223 15.01 -12.62 14.80
N GLN A 224 15.46 -13.62 14.04
CA GLN A 224 14.60 -14.70 13.54
C GLN A 224 13.96 -15.49 14.70
N ALA A 225 14.74 -15.77 15.75
CA ALA A 225 14.25 -16.47 16.93
C ALA A 225 13.11 -15.70 17.62
N TYR A 226 13.24 -14.37 17.76
CA TYR A 226 12.18 -13.52 18.29
C TYR A 226 10.93 -13.55 17.39
N GLU A 227 11.08 -13.48 16.08
CA GLU A 227 9.95 -13.51 15.13
C GLU A 227 9.19 -14.85 15.16
N HIS A 228 9.91 -15.97 15.25
CA HIS A 228 9.30 -17.31 15.26
C HIS A 228 8.68 -17.69 16.62
N THR A 229 9.26 -17.23 17.73
CA THR A 229 8.84 -17.68 19.07
C THR A 229 8.03 -16.63 19.83
N GLY A 230 8.29 -15.35 19.60
CA GLY A 230 7.83 -14.23 20.41
C GLY A 230 8.58 -14.09 21.75
N ASP A 231 9.67 -14.83 21.97
CA ASP A 231 10.43 -14.77 23.22
C ASP A 231 11.28 -13.49 23.29
N THR A 232 10.87 -12.57 24.17
CA THR A 232 11.53 -11.29 24.39
C THR A 232 12.97 -11.39 24.89
N HIS A 233 13.43 -12.57 25.35
CA HIS A 233 14.82 -12.80 25.72
C HIS A 233 15.75 -12.54 24.54
N PHE A 234 15.46 -13.12 23.36
CA PHE A 234 16.28 -12.94 22.17
C PHE A 234 16.37 -11.48 21.73
N TYR A 235 15.24 -10.75 21.82
CA TYR A 235 15.22 -9.32 21.54
C TYR A 235 16.14 -8.52 22.48
N LYS A 236 16.08 -8.81 23.79
CA LYS A 236 16.92 -8.15 24.81
C LYS A 236 18.39 -8.48 24.62
N GLU A 237 18.71 -9.74 24.40
CA GLU A 237 20.07 -10.22 24.16
C GLU A 237 20.67 -9.55 22.93
N ARG A 238 19.94 -9.56 21.80
CA ARG A 238 20.33 -8.85 20.58
C ARG A 238 20.56 -7.37 20.84
N SER A 239 19.67 -6.70 21.59
CA SER A 239 19.78 -5.26 21.86
C SER A 239 21.02 -4.86 22.66
N GLN A 240 21.65 -5.79 23.38
CA GLN A 240 22.91 -5.55 24.10
C GLN A 240 24.13 -5.71 23.19
N LEU A 241 23.99 -6.44 22.09
CA LEU A 241 25.05 -6.76 21.14
C LEU A 241 25.11 -5.75 19.99
N VAL A 242 23.96 -5.41 19.39
CA VAL A 242 23.90 -4.53 18.22
C VAL A 242 23.85 -3.04 18.60
N PRO A 243 24.28 -2.14 17.70
CA PRO A 243 24.02 -0.71 17.86
C PRO A 243 22.54 -0.40 18.07
N SER A 244 22.26 0.66 18.84
CA SER A 244 20.92 1.21 18.90
C SER A 244 20.50 1.78 17.54
N ALA A 245 19.21 1.66 17.22
CA ALA A 245 18.66 2.24 16.01
C ALA A 245 18.90 3.76 15.99
N PRO A 246 19.12 4.37 14.82
CA PRO A 246 19.30 5.81 14.75
C PRO A 246 18.05 6.54 15.25
N THR A 247 18.22 7.75 15.75
CA THR A 247 17.13 8.64 16.12
C THR A 247 17.15 9.90 15.27
N THR A 248 16.05 10.65 15.25
CA THR A 248 15.92 11.88 14.47
C THR A 248 15.67 13.08 15.37
N ASN A 249 16.12 14.27 14.94
CA ASN A 249 15.75 15.53 15.60
C ASN A 249 14.25 15.85 15.51
N LEU A 250 13.58 15.33 14.49
CA LEU A 250 12.16 15.55 14.21
C LEU A 250 11.37 14.26 14.38
N SER A 251 10.26 14.32 15.12
CA SER A 251 9.32 13.20 15.19
C SER A 251 8.56 13.03 13.87
N GLY A 252 8.19 11.80 13.51
CA GLY A 252 7.37 11.56 12.32
C GLY A 252 6.03 12.28 12.41
N GLY A 253 5.60 12.91 11.31
CA GLY A 253 4.34 13.64 11.29
C GLY A 253 4.25 14.78 10.26
N PRO A 254 3.17 15.57 10.34
CA PRO A 254 2.98 16.75 9.51
C PRO A 254 3.78 17.95 10.04
N TYR A 255 4.40 18.69 9.13
CA TYR A 255 5.10 19.93 9.42
C TYR A 255 4.63 21.05 8.50
N LEU A 256 4.56 22.24 9.09
CA LEU A 256 4.40 23.49 8.37
C LEU A 256 5.81 24.04 8.16
N PHE A 257 6.14 24.43 6.92
CA PHE A 257 7.48 24.90 6.49
C PHE A 257 8.54 23.82 6.30
N ASN A 258 9.54 24.16 5.48
CA ASN A 258 10.71 23.31 5.23
C ASN A 258 11.42 22.97 6.54
N GLN A 259 11.87 21.72 6.64
CA GLN A 259 12.51 21.19 7.84
C GLN A 259 13.90 20.66 7.52
N LYS A 260 14.80 20.73 8.50
CA LYS A 260 16.14 20.16 8.40
C LYS A 260 16.18 18.88 9.22
N LEU A 261 16.25 17.74 8.55
CA LEU A 261 16.28 16.42 9.16
C LEU A 261 17.73 16.03 9.50
N GLU A 262 17.94 15.65 10.75
CA GLU A 262 19.22 15.16 11.26
C GLU A 262 19.03 13.77 11.89
N PHE A 263 19.92 12.85 11.55
CA PHE A 263 20.00 11.52 12.17
C PHE A 263 21.09 11.52 13.24
N TYR A 264 20.84 10.85 14.35
CA TYR A 264 21.78 10.68 15.45
C TYR A 264 21.98 9.20 15.76
N SER A 265 23.21 8.86 16.12
CA SER A 265 23.60 7.53 16.61
C SER A 265 24.23 7.70 17.99
N ASP A 266 23.69 7.03 19.00
CA ASP A 266 24.15 7.14 20.40
C ASP A 266 25.62 6.71 20.57
N GLY A 267 26.12 5.83 19.70
CA GLY A 267 27.51 5.37 19.69
C GLY A 267 28.39 6.00 18.61
N GLY A 268 27.88 6.96 17.84
CA GLY A 268 28.62 7.57 16.72
C GLY A 268 28.92 6.60 15.58
N TYR A 269 28.06 5.59 15.39
CA TYR A 269 28.17 4.61 14.31
C TYR A 269 27.73 5.18 12.96
N ASP A 270 28.18 4.56 11.87
CA ASP A 270 27.76 4.93 10.52
C ASP A 270 26.26 4.67 10.34
N ILE A 271 25.54 5.67 9.80
CA ILE A 271 24.10 5.59 9.57
C ILE A 271 23.85 5.46 8.08
N TYR A 272 23.13 4.41 7.68
CA TYR A 272 22.68 4.23 6.30
C TYR A 272 21.18 4.43 6.25
N TYR A 273 20.71 5.21 5.28
CA TYR A 273 19.29 5.47 5.08
C TYR A 273 18.82 5.16 3.65
N ALA A 274 17.54 4.85 3.54
CA ALA A 274 16.82 4.54 2.32
C ALA A 274 15.54 5.40 2.25
N THR A 275 15.12 5.74 1.04
CA THR A 275 13.93 6.57 0.80
C THR A 275 12.78 5.83 0.14
N ALA A 276 13.07 4.64 -0.41
CA ALA A 276 12.15 3.74 -1.07
C ALA A 276 12.40 2.31 -0.57
N ASP A 277 12.58 1.37 -1.50
CA ASP A 277 12.65 -0.07 -1.25
C ASP A 277 14.10 -0.60 -1.23
N GLU A 278 15.10 0.28 -1.16
CA GLU A 278 16.52 -0.11 -1.15
C GLU A 278 16.85 -1.03 0.04
N VAL A 279 17.64 -2.08 -0.19
CA VAL A 279 18.04 -3.00 0.88
C VAL A 279 19.17 -2.38 1.71
N LEU A 280 18.94 -2.20 3.02
CA LEU A 280 19.92 -1.62 3.93
C LEU A 280 20.81 -2.73 4.56
N PRO A 281 22.13 -2.52 4.73
CA PRO A 281 22.91 -1.32 4.36
C PRO A 281 23.43 -1.29 2.91
N GLU A 282 23.40 -2.40 2.19
CA GLU A 282 24.13 -2.59 0.91
C GLU A 282 23.79 -1.57 -0.19
N GLU A 283 22.51 -1.23 -0.32
CA GLU A 283 21.99 -0.24 -1.28
C GLU A 283 21.66 1.11 -0.62
N GLY A 284 21.94 1.23 0.69
CA GLY A 284 21.66 2.42 1.47
C GLY A 284 22.60 3.58 1.17
N THR A 285 22.11 4.81 1.36
CA THR A 285 22.96 6.00 1.29
C THR A 285 23.57 6.30 2.66
N LEU A 286 24.90 6.47 2.72
CA LEU A 286 25.59 6.88 3.93
C LEU A 286 25.20 8.31 4.32
N TYR A 287 24.70 8.49 5.54
CA TYR A 287 24.37 9.79 6.09
C TYR A 287 25.64 10.53 6.51
N THR A 288 25.91 11.66 5.85
CA THR A 288 27.08 12.51 6.10
C THR A 288 26.72 13.94 6.48
N GLU A 289 25.58 14.43 5.97
CA GLU A 289 25.11 15.79 6.22
C GLU A 289 23.58 15.84 6.41
N PRO A 290 23.05 16.83 7.16
CA PRO A 290 21.62 17.01 7.33
C PRO A 290 20.83 17.16 6.03
N ILE A 291 19.64 16.56 5.99
CA ILE A 291 18.78 16.52 4.80
C ILE A 291 17.76 17.66 4.88
N LEU A 292 17.70 18.51 3.85
CA LEU A 292 16.67 19.54 3.74
C LEU A 292 15.38 18.94 3.16
N LEU A 293 14.33 18.90 3.98
CA LEU A 293 13.00 18.49 3.57
C LEU A 293 12.20 19.71 3.09
N THR A 294 11.93 19.74 1.79
CA THR A 294 11.02 20.71 1.16
C THR A 294 9.58 20.20 1.18
N GLU A 295 8.63 20.92 0.58
CA GLU A 295 7.25 20.45 0.46
C GLU A 295 7.16 19.07 -0.21
N GLY A 296 6.46 18.13 0.45
CA GLY A 296 6.35 16.77 -0.04
C GLY A 296 6.14 15.74 1.07
N VAL A 297 6.00 14.48 0.65
CA VAL A 297 5.91 13.33 1.55
C VAL A 297 7.19 12.52 1.44
N TYR A 298 7.87 12.36 2.58
CA TYR A 298 9.13 11.63 2.68
C TYR A 298 8.93 10.45 3.61
N LYS A 299 9.49 9.30 3.22
CA LYS A 299 9.61 8.13 4.07
C LYS A 299 11.10 7.82 4.16
N PHE A 300 11.59 7.67 5.37
CA PHE A 300 12.96 7.26 5.62
C PHE A 300 12.96 5.95 6.36
N ARG A 301 13.80 5.04 5.90
CA ARG A 301 14.25 3.86 6.64
C ARG A 301 15.72 4.06 6.95
N ALA A 302 16.17 3.80 8.17
CA ALA A 302 17.58 3.95 8.50
C ALA A 302 18.04 2.94 9.55
N ILE A 303 19.33 2.59 9.47
CA ILE A 303 20.03 1.69 10.38
C ILE A 303 21.38 2.27 10.77
N CYS A 304 21.90 1.85 11.93
CA CYS A 304 23.27 2.06 12.35
C CYS A 304 24.08 0.79 12.07
N VAL A 305 25.29 0.95 11.54
CA VAL A 305 26.22 -0.14 11.24
C VAL A 305 27.50 0.05 12.04
N SER A 306 27.90 -0.99 12.77
CA SER A 306 29.16 -1.05 13.50
C SER A 306 29.92 -2.31 13.10
N LYS A 307 30.93 -2.16 12.22
CA LYS A 307 31.60 -3.30 11.58
C LYS A 307 30.56 -4.18 10.86
N ASP A 308 30.33 -5.40 11.34
CA ASP A 308 29.37 -6.36 10.78
C ASP A 308 28.02 -6.36 11.53
N LEU A 309 27.87 -5.58 12.60
CA LEU A 309 26.64 -5.54 13.41
C LEU A 309 25.69 -4.44 12.93
N ILE A 310 24.43 -4.82 12.70
CA ILE A 310 23.37 -3.95 12.17
C ILE A 310 22.27 -3.73 13.21
N SER A 311 21.91 -2.48 13.46
CA SER A 311 20.81 -2.12 14.36
C SER A 311 19.45 -2.59 13.85
N ASN A 312 18.40 -2.43 14.68
CA ASN A 312 17.03 -2.45 14.17
C ASN A 312 16.81 -1.32 13.15
N GLU A 313 15.89 -1.53 12.20
CA GLU A 313 15.48 -0.50 11.24
C GLU A 313 14.55 0.52 11.90
N MET A 314 14.91 1.80 11.81
CA MET A 314 14.03 2.92 12.12
C MET A 314 13.23 3.28 10.88
N GLN A 315 11.91 3.43 11.01
CA GLN A 315 11.04 3.94 9.95
C GLN A 315 10.35 5.23 10.40
N VAL A 316 10.46 6.28 9.60
CA VAL A 316 9.82 7.57 9.88
C VAL A 316 9.22 8.19 8.63
N LYS A 317 8.08 8.85 8.78
CA LYS A 317 7.35 9.53 7.69
C LYS A 317 7.19 11.01 8.01
N TYR A 318 7.54 11.86 7.06
CA TYR A 318 7.36 13.32 7.13
C TYR A 318 6.39 13.78 6.05
N ASN A 319 5.50 14.69 6.42
CA ASN A 319 4.63 15.38 5.47
C ASN A 319 4.82 16.89 5.61
N ILE A 320 5.60 17.47 4.70
CA ILE A 320 5.94 18.89 4.72
C ILE A 320 4.95 19.63 3.83
N THR A 321 4.25 20.61 4.41
CA THR A 321 3.30 21.46 3.69
C THR A 321 3.64 22.93 3.90
N LEU A 322 3.53 23.72 2.84
CA LEU A 322 3.70 25.17 2.93
C LEU A 322 2.32 25.83 3.09
N PRO A 323 2.17 26.85 3.95
CA PRO A 323 0.89 27.49 4.15
C PRO A 323 0.45 28.18 2.85
N ARG A 324 -0.85 28.07 2.56
CA ARG A 324 -1.49 28.80 1.47
C ARG A 324 -2.08 30.10 2.04
N PRO A 325 -1.93 31.24 1.36
CA PRO A 325 -2.57 32.46 1.79
C PRO A 325 -4.09 32.33 1.64
N THR A 326 -4.83 33.12 2.40
CA THR A 326 -6.28 33.20 2.28
C THR A 326 -6.66 34.06 1.08
N ALA A 327 -7.85 33.80 0.50
CA ALA A 327 -8.35 34.61 -0.61
C ALA A 327 -8.52 36.07 -0.17
N PRO A 328 -8.15 37.04 -1.03
CA PRO A 328 -8.33 38.44 -0.70
C PRO A 328 -9.81 38.76 -0.50
N LYS A 329 -10.11 39.74 0.36
CA LYS A 329 -11.49 40.18 0.62
C LYS A 329 -11.72 41.58 0.07
N SER A 330 -12.77 41.73 -0.74
CA SER A 330 -13.22 43.05 -1.21
C SER A 330 -13.88 43.87 -0.10
N ASN A 331 -13.64 45.19 -0.11
CA ASN A 331 -14.33 46.15 0.75
C ASN A 331 -15.78 46.48 0.28
N ARG A 332 -16.20 46.00 -0.89
CA ARG A 332 -17.51 46.28 -1.49
C ARG A 332 -18.28 44.99 -1.74
N GLN A 333 -19.54 44.96 -1.30
CA GLN A 333 -20.42 43.81 -1.50
C GLN A 333 -20.88 43.68 -2.96
N PRO A 334 -21.11 42.44 -3.46
CA PRO A 334 -21.74 42.24 -4.76
C PRO A 334 -23.08 42.96 -4.84
N GLY A 335 -23.44 43.46 -6.02
CA GLY A 335 -24.74 44.11 -6.22
C GLY A 335 -24.76 45.17 -7.31
N GLU A 336 -25.85 45.95 -7.30
CA GLU A 336 -26.09 47.03 -8.25
C GLU A 336 -25.59 48.38 -7.73
N TYR A 337 -24.92 49.14 -8.59
CA TYR A 337 -24.35 50.44 -8.28
C TYR A 337 -24.74 51.47 -9.36
N ASN A 338 -24.95 52.72 -8.96
CA ASN A 338 -25.42 53.77 -9.88
C ASN A 338 -24.30 54.47 -10.65
N LYS A 339 -23.04 54.39 -10.19
CA LYS A 339 -21.88 55.06 -10.79
C LYS A 339 -20.63 54.19 -10.66
N PRO A 340 -19.65 54.29 -11.58
CA PRO A 340 -18.34 53.67 -11.42
C PRO A 340 -17.69 54.00 -10.08
N PHE A 341 -16.95 53.05 -9.51
CA PHE A 341 -16.34 53.18 -8.19
C PHE A 341 -15.04 52.38 -8.09
N LYS A 342 -14.27 52.63 -7.03
CA LYS A 342 -13.04 51.89 -6.72
C LYS A 342 -13.27 50.83 -5.65
N VAL A 343 -12.69 49.64 -5.86
CA VAL A 343 -12.67 48.51 -4.92
C VAL A 343 -11.29 48.39 -4.31
N MET A 344 -11.23 48.15 -3.00
CA MET A 344 -10.01 47.79 -2.29
C MET A 344 -10.06 46.33 -1.91
N LEU A 345 -8.96 45.61 -2.13
CA LEU A 345 -8.73 44.28 -1.62
C LEU A 345 -8.02 44.35 -0.27
N ARG A 346 -8.32 43.41 0.63
CA ARG A 346 -7.68 43.28 1.93
C ARG A 346 -7.20 41.86 2.14
N ASN A 347 -6.03 41.73 2.74
CA ASN A 347 -5.55 40.48 3.27
C ASN A 347 -6.31 40.19 4.57
N ILE A 348 -6.87 38.98 4.67
CA ILE A 348 -7.59 38.53 5.87
C ILE A 348 -6.85 37.38 6.57
N GLY A 349 -5.73 36.93 6.00
CA GLY A 349 -4.89 35.89 6.57
C GLY A 349 -3.82 36.46 7.50
N ASP A 350 -3.17 35.56 8.24
CA ASP A 350 -2.11 35.91 9.18
C ASP A 350 -0.77 36.21 8.50
N ASP A 351 -0.61 35.82 7.23
CA ASP A 351 0.60 36.03 6.44
C ASP A 351 0.64 37.48 5.92
N PRO A 352 1.53 38.37 6.42
CA PRO A 352 1.59 39.76 5.96
C PRO A 352 2.24 39.88 4.57
N ASP A 353 3.04 38.89 4.15
CA ASP A 353 3.88 38.94 2.94
C ASP A 353 3.12 38.37 1.73
N VAL A 354 2.00 39.01 1.39
CA VAL A 354 1.09 38.55 0.32
C VAL A 354 0.93 39.61 -0.75
N ARG A 355 1.17 39.22 -2.01
CA ARG A 355 0.91 40.04 -3.19
C ARG A 355 -0.42 39.62 -3.81
N MET A 356 -1.26 40.58 -4.18
CA MET A 356 -2.59 40.31 -4.73
C MET A 356 -2.63 40.67 -6.21
N TYR A 357 -3.17 39.78 -7.01
CA TYR A 357 -3.34 39.96 -8.45
C TYR A 357 -4.81 39.88 -8.79
N TYR A 358 -5.27 40.69 -9.75
CA TYR A 358 -6.68 40.78 -10.06
C TYR A 358 -6.97 40.94 -11.55
N THR A 359 -8.20 40.61 -11.92
CA THR A 359 -8.75 40.83 -13.25
C THR A 359 -10.16 41.38 -13.13
N VAL A 360 -10.50 42.30 -14.03
CA VAL A 360 -11.85 42.88 -14.17
C VAL A 360 -12.48 42.53 -15.53
N ASP A 361 -11.66 42.07 -16.47
CA ASP A 361 -12.09 41.58 -17.78
C ASP A 361 -12.98 40.32 -17.67
N GLY A 362 -12.80 39.52 -16.62
CA GLY A 362 -13.47 38.27 -16.32
C GLY A 362 -12.59 37.03 -16.47
N SER A 363 -11.36 37.17 -16.97
CA SER A 363 -10.36 36.11 -17.10
C SER A 363 -9.83 35.67 -15.73
N ARG A 364 -9.18 34.51 -15.64
CA ARG A 364 -8.60 34.05 -14.38
C ARG A 364 -7.34 34.87 -14.08
N PRO A 365 -7.18 35.47 -12.89
CA PRO A 365 -5.98 36.20 -12.54
C PRO A 365 -4.79 35.25 -12.39
N THR A 366 -3.62 35.74 -12.78
CA THR A 366 -2.33 35.06 -12.71
C THR A 366 -1.25 36.04 -12.23
N THR A 367 -0.01 35.60 -12.08
CA THR A 367 1.14 36.48 -11.80
C THR A 367 1.40 37.51 -12.90
N ASN A 368 0.87 37.30 -14.10
CA ASN A 368 0.96 38.24 -15.23
C ASN A 368 -0.20 39.25 -15.23
N SER A 369 -1.16 39.11 -14.33
CA SER A 369 -2.26 40.07 -14.19
C SER A 369 -1.78 41.33 -13.44
N PRO A 370 -2.53 42.44 -13.51
CA PRO A 370 -2.24 43.63 -12.71
C PRO A 370 -2.15 43.31 -11.21
N GLU A 371 -1.09 43.81 -10.58
CA GLU A 371 -0.93 43.76 -9.13
C GLU A 371 -1.81 44.83 -8.48
N PHE A 372 -2.47 44.46 -7.39
CA PHE A 372 -3.29 45.38 -6.61
C PHE A 372 -2.41 46.37 -5.85
N THR A 373 -2.71 47.66 -6.00
CA THR A 373 -2.05 48.76 -5.29
C THR A 373 -3.05 49.57 -4.46
N ASP A 374 -2.54 50.45 -3.61
CA ASP A 374 -3.36 51.31 -2.75
C ASP A 374 -4.27 52.29 -3.51
N GLU A 375 -4.09 52.44 -4.82
CA GLU A 375 -4.94 53.28 -5.65
C GLU A 375 -6.35 52.71 -5.84
N GLY A 376 -6.53 51.41 -5.62
CA GLY A 376 -7.82 50.72 -5.76
C GLY A 376 -8.20 50.37 -7.21
N ILE A 377 -9.02 49.34 -7.34
CA ILE A 377 -9.45 48.75 -8.62
C ILE A 377 -10.66 49.50 -9.14
N LEU A 378 -10.57 50.12 -10.32
CA LEU A 378 -11.70 50.77 -10.96
C LEU A 378 -12.70 49.75 -11.50
N ILE A 379 -13.96 49.86 -11.08
CA ILE A 379 -15.08 49.10 -11.62
C ILE A 379 -15.91 50.03 -12.53
N PRO A 380 -15.82 49.87 -13.87
CA PRO A 380 -16.52 50.74 -14.80
C PRO A 380 -18.00 50.35 -14.96
N ALA A 381 -18.72 51.07 -15.82
CA ALA A 381 -20.11 50.78 -16.17
C ALA A 381 -20.27 49.37 -16.79
N GLY A 382 -21.42 48.74 -16.52
CA GLY A 382 -21.81 47.42 -17.03
C GLY A 382 -21.70 46.31 -15.99
N ARG A 383 -21.77 45.05 -16.45
CA ARG A 383 -21.52 43.88 -15.62
C ARG A 383 -20.02 43.58 -15.58
N ILE A 384 -19.45 43.64 -14.38
CA ILE A 384 -18.02 43.45 -14.13
C ILE A 384 -17.87 42.30 -13.14
N ARG A 385 -17.05 41.32 -13.51
CA ARG A 385 -16.69 40.19 -12.65
C ARG A 385 -15.27 40.43 -12.18
N LEU A 386 -15.14 40.96 -10.97
CA LEU A 386 -13.85 41.13 -10.32
C LEU A 386 -13.39 39.77 -9.82
N ARG A 387 -12.21 39.35 -10.26
CA ARG A 387 -11.55 38.13 -9.81
C ARG A 387 -10.20 38.49 -9.21
N ALA A 388 -9.80 37.84 -8.12
CA ALA A 388 -8.53 38.12 -7.49
C ALA A 388 -7.93 36.92 -6.76
N ILE A 389 -6.61 36.84 -6.73
CA ILE A 389 -5.84 35.83 -6.00
C ILE A 389 -4.77 36.52 -5.16
N ALA A 390 -4.34 35.83 -4.11
CA ALA A 390 -3.22 36.19 -3.26
C ALA A 390 -2.09 35.18 -3.45
N ILE A 391 -0.86 35.65 -3.53
CA ILE A 391 0.35 34.84 -3.64
C ILE A 391 1.31 35.23 -2.51
N ASN A 392 1.72 34.26 -1.71
CA ASN A 392 2.68 34.49 -0.63
C ASN A 392 4.14 34.35 -1.06
N LYS A 393 5.07 34.61 -0.15
CA LYS A 393 6.52 34.46 -0.38
C LYS A 393 6.97 33.05 -0.78
N TYR A 394 6.17 32.03 -0.51
CA TYR A 394 6.42 30.64 -0.90
C TYR A 394 5.87 30.30 -2.30
N GLY A 395 5.32 31.28 -3.02
CA GLY A 395 4.70 31.08 -4.33
C GLY A 395 3.35 30.36 -4.29
N LYS A 396 2.72 30.24 -3.12
CA LYS A 396 1.42 29.57 -2.98
C LYS A 396 0.28 30.53 -3.29
N GLU A 397 -0.59 30.10 -4.19
CA GLU A 397 -1.83 30.78 -4.56
C GLU A 397 -2.94 30.47 -3.56
N SER A 398 -3.71 31.50 -3.19
CA SER A 398 -4.95 31.38 -2.45
C SER A 398 -6.06 30.76 -3.29
N ASN A 399 -7.21 30.47 -2.67
CA ASN A 399 -8.44 30.35 -3.44
C ASN A 399 -8.77 31.68 -4.14
N GLU A 400 -9.54 31.59 -5.21
CA GLU A 400 -9.95 32.75 -5.97
C GLU A 400 -11.10 33.51 -5.31
N LEU A 401 -10.97 34.83 -5.19
CA LEU A 401 -12.09 35.74 -4.96
C LEU A 401 -12.83 35.94 -6.28
N GLN A 402 -14.15 35.77 -6.29
CA GLN A 402 -15.00 36.10 -7.43
C GLN A 402 -16.22 36.91 -6.98
N ILE A 403 -16.35 38.14 -7.47
CA ILE A 403 -17.47 39.03 -7.15
C ILE A 403 -18.02 39.64 -8.44
N GLU A 404 -19.35 39.66 -8.58
CA GLU A 404 -20.03 40.35 -9.68
C GLU A 404 -20.61 41.69 -9.21
N TYR A 405 -20.33 42.73 -10.00
CA TYR A 405 -20.88 44.07 -9.84
C TYR A 405 -21.66 44.46 -11.08
N LYS A 406 -22.81 45.12 -10.90
CA LYS A 406 -23.61 45.70 -11.98
C LYS A 406 -23.68 47.20 -11.82
N VAL A 407 -22.97 47.93 -12.67
CA VAL A 407 -22.90 49.38 -12.61
C VAL A 407 -23.74 49.98 -13.73
N LYS A 408 -24.68 50.88 -13.41
CA LYS A 408 -25.46 51.59 -14.42
C LYS A 408 -24.57 52.51 -15.26
N GLY A 409 -24.80 52.53 -16.56
CA GLY A 409 -24.10 53.39 -17.51
C GLY A 409 -24.14 52.84 -18.92
N LYS A 410 -23.70 53.65 -19.88
CA LYS A 410 -23.54 53.21 -21.27
C LYS A 410 -22.30 52.31 -21.38
N THR A 411 -22.43 51.24 -22.15
CA THR A 411 -21.32 50.33 -22.46
C THR A 411 -21.32 50.04 -23.95
N GLU A 412 -20.13 49.96 -24.54
CA GLU A 412 -19.98 49.46 -25.90
C GLU A 412 -20.27 47.97 -25.98
N LYS A 413 -20.63 47.49 -27.18
CA LYS A 413 -20.94 46.08 -27.42
C LYS A 413 -19.66 45.25 -27.55
N TYR A 414 -19.74 43.97 -27.19
CA TYR A 414 -18.72 42.97 -27.53
C TYR A 414 -18.56 42.86 -29.05
N PHE A 415 -17.42 42.36 -29.51
CA PHE A 415 -17.26 41.92 -30.89
C PHE A 415 -18.16 40.70 -31.16
N SER A 416 -18.87 40.69 -32.29
CA SER A 416 -19.80 39.62 -32.67
C SER A 416 -19.93 39.49 -34.19
N GLY A 417 -20.73 38.53 -34.69
CA GLY A 417 -20.95 38.35 -36.13
C GLY A 417 -21.61 39.52 -36.87
N ASP A 418 -22.11 40.54 -36.15
CA ASP A 418 -22.57 41.79 -36.76
C ASP A 418 -21.38 42.68 -37.23
N ASP A 419 -20.18 42.43 -36.72
CA ASP A 419 -18.97 43.22 -36.95
C ASP A 419 -18.20 42.69 -38.18
N LYS A 420 -18.28 43.42 -39.30
CA LYS A 420 -17.75 43.03 -40.62
C LYS A 420 -16.56 43.91 -41.04
N VAL A 421 -15.59 43.35 -41.77
CA VAL A 421 -14.44 44.10 -42.33
C VAL A 421 -14.78 44.57 -43.74
N ALA A 422 -14.74 45.87 -43.99
CA ALA A 422 -14.97 46.53 -45.29
C ALA A 422 -16.29 46.10 -45.95
N SER A 423 -17.31 45.88 -45.10
CA SER A 423 -18.63 45.32 -45.45
C SER A 423 -18.60 43.89 -46.01
N MET A 424 -17.47 43.20 -45.91
CA MET A 424 -17.30 41.80 -46.26
C MET A 424 -17.56 40.94 -45.01
N ALA A 425 -18.62 40.14 -45.07
CA ALA A 425 -18.92 39.16 -44.03
C ALA A 425 -18.09 37.90 -44.25
N ILE A 426 -17.40 37.44 -43.21
CA ILE A 426 -16.68 36.17 -43.26
C ILE A 426 -17.69 35.03 -43.43
N MET A 427 -17.31 33.98 -44.14
CA MET A 427 -18.16 32.84 -44.51
C MET A 427 -19.39 33.16 -45.37
N GLU A 428 -19.56 34.42 -45.81
CA GLU A 428 -20.69 34.85 -46.65
C GLU A 428 -20.23 35.61 -47.91
N TYR A 429 -19.07 36.30 -47.88
CA TYR A 429 -18.64 37.15 -48.99
C TYR A 429 -18.12 36.31 -50.17
N ASP A 430 -18.72 36.53 -51.34
CA ASP A 430 -18.49 35.74 -52.55
C ASP A 430 -17.17 36.07 -53.26
N TYR A 431 -16.52 35.03 -53.77
CA TYR A 431 -15.28 35.10 -54.53
C TYR A 431 -15.35 36.02 -55.76
N GLN A 432 -16.40 35.91 -56.59
CA GLN A 432 -16.49 36.69 -57.83
C GLN A 432 -16.64 38.18 -57.51
N LYS A 433 -17.50 38.51 -56.54
CA LYS A 433 -17.64 39.89 -56.04
C LYS A 433 -16.32 40.45 -55.48
N PHE A 434 -15.50 39.61 -54.87
CA PHE A 434 -14.20 40.01 -54.37
C PHE A 434 -13.24 40.38 -55.51
N VAL A 435 -13.13 39.52 -56.53
CA VAL A 435 -12.26 39.78 -57.69
C VAL A 435 -12.77 40.98 -58.51
N GLU A 436 -14.09 41.17 -58.63
CA GLU A 436 -14.66 42.38 -59.26
C GLU A 436 -14.27 43.66 -58.53
N ARG A 437 -14.21 43.62 -57.18
CA ARG A 437 -13.89 44.77 -56.34
C ARG A 437 -12.40 45.12 -56.34
N PHE A 438 -11.52 44.12 -56.30
CA PHE A 438 -10.08 44.32 -56.09
C PHE A 438 -9.20 43.99 -57.30
N GLY A 439 -9.79 43.50 -58.39
CA GLY A 439 -9.09 43.08 -59.59
C GLY A 439 -8.44 41.69 -59.43
N SER A 440 -7.68 41.30 -60.46
CA SER A 440 -7.01 40.01 -60.51
C SER A 440 -5.85 39.94 -59.49
N PRO A 441 -5.69 38.80 -58.79
CA PRO A 441 -4.60 38.60 -57.85
C PRO A 441 -3.25 38.47 -58.57
N ILE A 442 -2.15 38.71 -57.85
CA ILE A 442 -0.78 38.43 -58.32
C ILE A 442 -0.59 36.93 -58.47
N ASN A 443 -1.13 36.16 -57.53
CA ASN A 443 -1.04 34.71 -57.50
C ASN A 443 -2.34 34.09 -56.95
N GLU A 444 -2.73 32.96 -57.51
CA GLU A 444 -3.88 32.15 -57.07
C GLU A 444 -3.41 30.70 -56.87
N VAL A 445 -3.54 30.17 -55.65
CA VAL A 445 -3.14 28.81 -55.30
C VAL A 445 -4.34 28.06 -54.74
N LYS A 446 -4.61 26.85 -55.26
CA LYS A 446 -5.66 25.96 -54.76
C LYS A 446 -5.04 24.79 -54.02
N GLY A 447 -5.62 24.44 -52.88
CA GLY A 447 -5.14 23.35 -52.04
C GLY A 447 -6.04 23.10 -50.84
N GLU A 448 -5.44 22.62 -49.76
CA GLU A 448 -6.09 22.43 -48.45
C GLU A 448 -5.52 23.46 -47.47
N ASP A 449 -6.35 23.92 -46.54
CA ASP A 449 -5.93 24.80 -45.45
C ASP A 449 -6.36 24.18 -44.12
N SER A 450 -5.47 24.19 -43.13
CA SER A 450 -5.74 23.65 -41.80
C SER A 450 -6.85 24.36 -41.04
N LEU A 451 -7.27 25.57 -41.44
CA LEU A 451 -8.30 26.34 -40.74
C LEU A 451 -9.72 25.91 -41.10
N VAL A 452 -9.95 25.37 -42.30
CA VAL A 452 -11.29 25.12 -42.85
C VAL A 452 -11.35 23.80 -43.60
N LYS A 453 -12.53 23.19 -43.64
CA LYS A 453 -12.80 21.97 -44.41
C LYS A 453 -13.07 22.32 -45.87
N GLY A 454 -12.53 21.50 -46.78
CA GLY A 454 -12.75 21.59 -48.22
C GLY A 454 -11.57 22.20 -48.96
N THR A 455 -11.78 22.48 -50.24
CA THR A 455 -10.75 23.10 -51.08
C THR A 455 -10.64 24.58 -50.76
N ALA A 456 -9.45 25.01 -50.36
CA ALA A 456 -9.09 26.39 -50.12
C ALA A 456 -8.45 27.01 -51.37
N THR A 457 -8.78 28.26 -51.64
CA THR A 457 -8.18 29.10 -52.68
C THR A 457 -7.52 30.30 -52.01
N LEU A 458 -6.21 30.41 -52.11
CA LEU A 458 -5.41 31.52 -51.60
C LEU A 458 -5.14 32.52 -52.72
N LEU A 459 -5.46 33.79 -52.45
CA LEU A 459 -5.22 34.92 -53.35
C LEU A 459 -4.19 35.86 -52.73
N THR A 460 -3.14 36.19 -53.48
CA THR A 460 -2.12 37.15 -53.06
C THR A 460 -2.26 38.47 -53.81
N TYR A 461 -2.25 39.59 -53.08
CA TYR A 461 -2.33 40.96 -53.58
C TYR A 461 -1.17 41.81 -53.03
N PRO A 462 -0.88 43.01 -53.60
CA PRO A 462 0.14 43.90 -53.05
C PRO A 462 -0.11 44.33 -51.60
N TRP A 463 -1.38 44.38 -51.20
CA TRP A 463 -1.82 44.80 -49.86
C TRP A 463 -1.93 43.63 -48.87
N GLY A 464 -1.71 42.38 -49.29
CA GLY A 464 -1.83 41.21 -48.40
C GLY A 464 -2.46 40.00 -49.09
N GLU A 465 -3.31 39.27 -48.37
CA GLU A 465 -3.90 38.03 -48.86
C GLU A 465 -5.36 37.86 -48.47
N ALA A 466 -6.09 37.13 -49.31
CA ALA A 466 -7.46 36.71 -49.04
C ALA A 466 -7.59 35.22 -49.37
N ARG A 467 -8.27 34.46 -48.52
CA ARG A 467 -8.49 33.02 -48.74
C ARG A 467 -9.97 32.68 -48.73
N PHE A 468 -10.35 31.79 -49.64
CA PHE A 468 -11.71 31.36 -49.89
C PHE A 468 -11.84 29.86 -49.77
N THR A 469 -12.99 29.37 -49.32
CA THR A 469 -13.26 27.93 -49.19
C THR A 469 -14.54 27.57 -49.93
N GLN A 470 -14.50 26.46 -50.65
CA GLN A 470 -15.68 25.96 -51.35
C GLN A 470 -16.65 25.33 -50.34
N ARG A 471 -17.87 25.85 -50.26
CA ARG A 471 -18.98 25.33 -49.45
C ARG A 471 -20.22 25.06 -50.33
N GLU A 472 -21.26 24.49 -49.73
CA GLU A 472 -22.57 24.33 -50.39
C GLU A 472 -23.17 25.66 -50.85
N VAL A 473 -22.92 26.73 -50.08
CA VAL A 473 -23.38 28.10 -50.37
C VAL A 473 -22.56 28.83 -51.43
N GLY A 474 -21.43 28.26 -51.88
CA GLY A 474 -20.51 28.88 -52.83
C GLY A 474 -19.07 28.97 -52.32
N ASN A 475 -18.22 29.68 -53.07
CA ASN A 475 -16.83 29.93 -52.69
C ASN A 475 -16.76 31.22 -51.85
N VAL A 476 -16.60 31.08 -50.54
CA VAL A 476 -16.78 32.16 -49.56
C VAL A 476 -15.48 32.53 -48.85
N LEU A 477 -15.31 33.81 -48.54
CA LEU A 477 -14.16 34.36 -47.83
C LEU A 477 -14.08 33.81 -46.40
N TYR A 478 -12.96 33.20 -46.00
CA TYR A 478 -12.75 32.76 -44.61
C TYR A 478 -11.50 33.37 -43.96
N TYR A 479 -10.65 34.05 -44.73
CA TYR A 479 -9.45 34.69 -44.22
C TYR A 479 -9.14 35.94 -45.05
N LEU A 480 -8.81 37.04 -44.39
CA LEU A 480 -8.37 38.28 -45.00
C LEU A 480 -7.24 38.87 -44.15
N ASP A 481 -6.09 39.12 -44.75
CA ASP A 481 -4.99 39.87 -44.14
C ASP A 481 -4.65 41.06 -45.02
N THR A 482 -4.71 42.27 -44.47
CA THR A 482 -4.59 43.49 -45.28
C THR A 482 -3.81 44.60 -44.58
N VAL A 483 -3.00 45.30 -45.39
CA VAL A 483 -2.37 46.59 -45.06
C VAL A 483 -3.03 47.76 -45.82
N ASP A 484 -4.10 47.52 -46.59
CA ASP A 484 -4.81 48.57 -47.31
C ASP A 484 -5.78 49.34 -46.41
N SER A 485 -5.47 50.61 -46.18
CA SER A 485 -6.31 51.54 -45.40
C SER A 485 -7.75 51.72 -45.93
N SER A 486 -8.03 51.36 -47.19
CA SER A 486 -9.38 51.38 -47.77
C SER A 486 -10.29 50.27 -47.21
N MET A 487 -9.69 49.19 -46.71
CA MET A 487 -10.39 48.08 -46.07
C MET A 487 -10.56 48.35 -44.58
N THR A 488 -11.59 49.13 -44.24
CA THR A 488 -11.89 49.45 -42.84
C THR A 488 -12.30 48.20 -42.06
N GLY A 489 -11.77 48.03 -40.85
CA GLY A 489 -12.27 47.02 -39.92
C GLY A 489 -13.67 47.36 -39.38
N PRO A 490 -14.22 46.51 -38.51
CA PRO A 490 -15.56 46.73 -37.99
C PRO A 490 -15.67 48.04 -37.21
N ARG A 491 -16.87 48.66 -37.25
CA ARG A 491 -17.15 49.94 -36.57
C ARG A 491 -16.26 51.09 -37.03
N ASN A 492 -15.85 51.06 -38.31
CA ASN A 492 -14.98 52.05 -38.96
C ASN A 492 -13.60 52.16 -38.31
N THR A 493 -13.09 51.04 -37.78
CA THR A 493 -11.67 50.96 -37.45
C THR A 493 -10.86 50.90 -38.74
N ALA A 494 -9.62 51.38 -38.71
CA ALA A 494 -8.78 51.43 -39.90
C ALA A 494 -7.30 51.36 -39.54
N ILE A 495 -6.50 50.98 -40.53
CA ILE A 495 -5.05 51.06 -40.47
C ILE A 495 -4.63 52.53 -40.23
N GLY A 496 -3.65 52.71 -39.34
CA GLY A 496 -3.17 54.01 -38.88
C GLY A 496 -3.88 54.57 -37.64
N GLN A 497 -5.03 54.01 -37.24
CA GLN A 497 -5.68 54.40 -35.97
C GLN A 497 -4.89 53.89 -34.76
N SER A 498 -4.93 54.65 -33.68
CA SER A 498 -4.27 54.29 -32.43
C SER A 498 -4.99 53.12 -31.72
N LEU A 499 -4.24 52.37 -30.91
CA LEU A 499 -4.78 51.31 -30.05
C LEU A 499 -5.97 51.78 -29.19
N SER A 500 -5.88 52.99 -28.62
CA SER A 500 -6.96 53.58 -27.81
C SER A 500 -8.22 53.89 -28.63
N GLU A 501 -8.07 54.36 -29.87
CA GLU A 501 -9.21 54.65 -30.74
C GLU A 501 -9.93 53.36 -31.13
N ILE A 502 -9.18 52.30 -31.46
CA ILE A 502 -9.75 50.99 -31.82
C ILE A 502 -10.47 50.38 -30.61
N THR A 503 -9.79 50.28 -29.46
CA THR A 503 -10.38 49.69 -28.25
C THR A 503 -11.61 50.45 -27.75
N SER A 504 -11.69 51.77 -27.97
CA SER A 504 -12.88 52.57 -27.63
C SER A 504 -14.15 52.19 -28.41
N LYS A 505 -14.02 51.49 -29.54
CA LYS A 505 -15.16 51.03 -30.35
C LYS A 505 -15.78 49.73 -29.85
N PHE A 506 -15.07 48.98 -29.01
CA PHE A 506 -15.50 47.69 -28.50
C PHE A 506 -15.71 47.75 -26.99
N ARG A 507 -16.31 46.69 -26.44
CA ARG A 507 -16.43 46.57 -24.99
C ARG A 507 -15.04 46.57 -24.36
N ASP A 508 -14.83 47.44 -23.38
CA ASP A 508 -13.65 47.46 -22.54
C ASP A 508 -14.11 47.53 -21.07
N LYS A 509 -13.62 46.59 -20.25
CA LYS A 509 -13.88 46.53 -18.79
C LYS A 509 -12.81 47.28 -17.98
N ALA A 510 -12.01 48.11 -18.65
CA ALA A 510 -11.03 49.01 -18.07
C ALA A 510 -9.98 48.31 -17.19
N GLN A 511 -9.57 47.10 -17.56
CA GLN A 511 -8.45 46.44 -16.89
C GLN A 511 -7.15 47.21 -17.19
N PRO A 512 -6.31 47.48 -16.18
CA PRO A 512 -4.96 47.97 -16.41
C PRO A 512 -4.10 46.92 -17.14
N ALA A 513 -3.00 47.36 -17.75
CA ALA A 513 -2.00 46.44 -18.28
C ALA A 513 -1.29 45.70 -17.12
N GLY A 514 -0.95 44.44 -17.34
CA GLY A 514 -0.06 43.67 -16.48
C GLY A 514 1.39 44.17 -16.58
N PRO A 515 2.32 43.54 -15.84
CA PRO A 515 3.73 43.95 -15.81
C PRO A 515 4.44 43.88 -17.17
N PHE A 516 3.93 43.07 -18.10
CA PHE A 516 4.48 42.90 -19.44
C PHE A 516 3.76 43.71 -20.53
N GLY A 517 2.82 44.60 -20.16
CA GLY A 517 2.02 45.38 -21.13
C GLY A 517 0.74 44.68 -21.59
N ASP A 518 0.60 43.38 -21.35
CA ASP A 518 -0.61 42.61 -21.69
C ASP A 518 -1.86 43.15 -20.98
N ARG A 519 -2.96 43.27 -21.72
CA ARG A 519 -4.19 43.90 -21.23
C ARG A 519 -5.42 43.16 -21.72
N GLY A 520 -6.24 42.70 -20.79
CA GLY A 520 -7.55 42.13 -21.12
C GLY A 520 -8.62 43.21 -21.24
N LEU A 521 -9.37 43.25 -22.33
CA LEU A 521 -10.51 44.17 -22.49
C LEU A 521 -11.78 43.56 -21.92
N TYR A 522 -12.07 42.32 -22.29
CA TYR A 522 -13.15 41.52 -21.74
C TYR A 522 -12.89 40.03 -21.98
N TYR A 523 -13.47 39.22 -21.12
CA TYR A 523 -13.57 37.78 -21.29
C TYR A 523 -14.94 37.32 -20.79
N ASP A 524 -15.65 36.57 -21.63
CA ASP A 524 -16.87 35.88 -21.26
C ASP A 524 -16.96 34.55 -22.02
N GLN A 525 -17.17 33.46 -21.28
CA GLN A 525 -17.18 32.12 -21.86
C GLN A 525 -18.26 31.93 -22.95
N SER A 526 -19.36 32.69 -22.89
CA SER A 526 -20.47 32.60 -23.85
C SER A 526 -20.34 33.55 -25.05
N VAL A 527 -19.50 34.58 -24.94
CA VAL A 527 -19.36 35.61 -25.98
C VAL A 527 -18.01 35.51 -26.68
N GLY A 528 -16.93 35.29 -25.93
CA GLY A 528 -15.56 35.34 -26.41
C GLY A 528 -14.72 36.34 -25.62
N TYR A 529 -13.64 36.83 -26.22
CA TYR A 529 -12.71 37.72 -25.54
C TYR A 529 -12.21 38.85 -26.45
N GLY A 530 -11.71 39.89 -25.80
CA GLY A 530 -10.91 40.94 -26.43
C GLY A 530 -9.69 41.19 -25.55
N ALA A 531 -8.49 41.15 -26.14
CA ALA A 531 -7.25 41.31 -25.40
C ALA A 531 -6.16 41.92 -26.27
N TYR A 532 -5.28 42.68 -25.64
CA TYR A 532 -4.03 43.15 -26.23
C TYR A 532 -2.87 42.39 -25.58
N THR A 533 -2.02 41.82 -26.43
CA THR A 533 -0.78 41.15 -26.04
C THR A 533 0.37 41.99 -26.52
N ALA A 534 1.17 42.49 -25.59
CA ALA A 534 2.29 43.37 -25.91
C ALA A 534 3.49 42.56 -26.42
N SER A 535 4.31 43.18 -27.26
CA SER A 535 5.61 42.64 -27.62
C SER A 535 6.52 42.65 -26.39
N PRO A 536 7.35 41.61 -26.15
CA PRO A 536 8.30 41.61 -25.04
C PRO A 536 9.27 42.79 -25.05
N ASP A 537 9.57 43.34 -26.24
CA ASP A 537 10.57 44.39 -26.43
C ASP A 537 9.99 45.80 -26.26
N ASP A 538 8.76 46.04 -26.71
CA ASP A 538 8.09 47.34 -26.66
C ASP A 538 6.57 47.19 -26.40
N PRO A 539 6.05 47.70 -25.28
CA PRO A 539 4.62 47.68 -24.98
C PRO A 539 3.70 48.46 -25.94
N SER A 540 4.27 49.28 -26.83
CA SER A 540 3.55 49.98 -27.89
C SER A 540 3.41 49.14 -29.17
N ASP A 541 4.17 48.04 -29.27
CA ASP A 541 4.07 47.05 -30.32
C ASP A 541 3.35 45.81 -29.77
N GLY A 542 2.56 45.14 -30.60
CA GLY A 542 1.87 43.94 -30.17
C GLY A 542 0.68 43.57 -31.02
N VAL A 543 -0.23 42.81 -30.43
CA VAL A 543 -1.36 42.22 -31.13
C VAL A 543 -2.64 42.48 -30.32
N LEU A 544 -3.62 43.14 -30.95
CA LEU A 544 -4.96 43.31 -30.39
C LEU A 544 -5.90 42.30 -31.04
N GLU A 545 -6.43 41.41 -30.24
CA GLU A 545 -7.29 40.30 -30.68
C GLU A 545 -8.71 40.48 -30.17
N TYR A 546 -9.67 40.18 -31.04
CA TYR A 546 -11.07 39.99 -30.69
C TYR A 546 -11.53 38.66 -31.23
N PHE A 547 -12.11 37.86 -30.34
CA PHE A 547 -12.52 36.50 -30.62
C PHE A 547 -13.98 36.31 -30.22
N TYR A 548 -14.73 35.59 -31.04
CA TYR A 548 -16.02 35.03 -30.67
C TYR A 548 -16.23 33.66 -31.32
N GLN A 549 -17.14 32.89 -30.75
CA GLN A 549 -17.58 31.61 -31.32
C GLN A 549 -18.84 31.81 -32.14
N ASP A 550 -18.80 31.39 -33.40
CA ASP A 550 -19.91 31.48 -34.32
C ASP A 550 -20.72 30.18 -34.32
N TYR A 551 -21.99 30.27 -33.94
CA TYR A 551 -22.93 29.16 -33.85
C TYR A 551 -23.96 29.18 -34.98
N ASN A 552 -23.65 29.80 -36.12
CA ASN A 552 -24.53 29.80 -37.29
C ASN A 552 -24.80 28.37 -37.79
N ALA A 553 -26.05 28.10 -38.18
CA ALA A 553 -26.47 26.78 -38.65
C ALA A 553 -25.77 26.36 -39.96
N LEU A 554 -25.30 27.33 -40.75
CA LEU A 554 -24.60 27.10 -42.02
C LEU A 554 -23.09 26.87 -41.84
N HIS A 555 -22.50 27.42 -40.79
CA HIS A 555 -21.08 27.29 -40.46
C HIS A 555 -20.91 27.51 -38.95
N THR A 556 -20.37 26.50 -38.28
CA THR A 556 -20.03 26.59 -36.85
C THR A 556 -18.52 26.62 -36.73
N GLY A 557 -17.99 27.56 -35.96
CA GLY A 557 -16.56 27.75 -35.86
C GLY A 557 -16.17 28.91 -34.96
N SER A 558 -14.94 29.37 -35.13
CA SER A 558 -14.40 30.49 -34.36
C SER A 558 -13.97 31.62 -35.29
N VAL A 559 -14.23 32.85 -34.88
CA VAL A 559 -13.84 34.04 -35.62
C VAL A 559 -12.84 34.84 -34.81
N LEU A 560 -11.73 35.18 -35.45
CA LEU A 560 -10.64 35.95 -34.87
C LEU A 560 -10.36 37.18 -35.74
N LEU A 561 -10.46 38.34 -35.11
CA LEU A 561 -10.07 39.64 -35.66
C LEU A 561 -8.82 40.10 -34.92
N VAL A 562 -7.77 40.39 -35.68
CA VAL A 562 -6.46 40.76 -35.18
C VAL A 562 -6.06 42.11 -35.76
N TYR A 563 -5.60 43.02 -34.92
CA TYR A 563 -4.88 44.21 -35.33
C TYR A 563 -3.43 44.05 -34.89
N HIS A 564 -2.50 44.07 -35.84
CA HIS A 564 -1.08 44.17 -35.53
C HIS A 564 -0.78 45.64 -35.24
N ILE A 565 -0.35 45.90 -34.02
CA ILE A 565 -0.05 47.24 -33.52
C ILE A 565 1.45 47.45 -33.58
N LYS A 566 1.86 48.58 -34.17
CA LYS A 566 3.24 49.03 -34.22
C LYS A 566 3.29 50.53 -33.92
N GLU A 567 4.19 50.94 -33.05
CA GLU A 567 4.28 52.31 -32.52
C GLU A 567 2.91 52.83 -32.04
N GLY A 568 2.12 51.95 -31.40
CA GLY A 568 0.79 52.25 -30.88
C GLY A 568 -0.33 52.39 -31.93
N LYS A 569 -0.08 52.10 -33.21
CA LYS A 569 -1.06 52.21 -34.30
C LYS A 569 -1.26 50.89 -35.04
N ALA A 570 -2.46 50.65 -35.56
CA ALA A 570 -2.72 49.48 -36.40
C ALA A 570 -1.97 49.58 -37.73
N GLU A 571 -1.04 48.66 -37.99
CA GLU A 571 -0.30 48.55 -39.25
C GLU A 571 -0.97 47.54 -40.20
N ARG A 572 -1.66 46.53 -39.65
CA ARG A 572 -2.27 45.43 -40.39
C ARG A 572 -3.51 44.92 -39.68
N ILE A 573 -4.50 44.48 -40.46
CA ILE A 573 -5.73 43.87 -39.96
C ILE A 573 -5.84 42.46 -40.55
N THR A 574 -5.99 41.47 -39.68
CA THR A 574 -6.28 40.08 -40.06
C THR A 574 -7.66 39.69 -39.55
N TYR A 575 -8.49 39.13 -40.42
CA TYR A 575 -9.84 38.69 -40.10
C TYR A 575 -10.04 37.27 -40.61
N SER A 576 -10.24 36.34 -39.69
CA SER A 576 -10.15 34.90 -39.99
C SER A 576 -11.27 34.11 -39.32
N PHE A 577 -11.68 33.05 -39.99
CA PHE A 577 -12.62 32.05 -39.51
C PHE A 577 -11.94 30.68 -39.53
N THR A 578 -12.22 29.86 -38.52
CA THR A 578 -11.82 28.47 -38.46
C THR A 578 -13.01 27.56 -38.16
N ASP A 579 -13.09 26.41 -38.84
CA ASP A 579 -14.13 25.38 -38.61
C ASP A 579 -14.00 24.71 -37.24
N PHE A 580 -12.88 24.91 -36.54
CA PHE A 580 -12.65 24.32 -35.24
C PHE A 580 -13.15 25.27 -34.14
N MET A 581 -13.94 24.72 -33.22
CA MET A 581 -14.33 25.43 -32.00
C MET A 581 -13.11 25.53 -31.09
N GLN A 582 -12.38 26.65 -31.21
CA GLN A 582 -11.26 26.93 -30.33
C GLN A 582 -11.82 27.24 -28.94
N PRO A 583 -11.21 26.66 -27.88
CA PRO A 583 -11.65 26.97 -26.54
C PRO A 583 -11.38 28.45 -26.27
N ASN A 584 -12.29 29.11 -25.55
CA ASN A 584 -12.10 30.46 -25.03
C ASN A 584 -11.00 30.43 -23.97
N VAL A 585 -9.74 30.30 -24.38
CA VAL A 585 -8.58 30.24 -23.49
C VAL A 585 -7.66 31.37 -23.90
N ARG A 586 -7.39 32.22 -22.91
CA ARG A 586 -6.30 33.20 -22.94
C ARG A 586 -5.12 32.62 -22.16
#